data_AF-A0A1I5F6B9-F1
#
_entry.id   AF-A0A1I5F6B9-F1
#
_cell.length_a   1.000
_cell.length_b   1.000
_cell.length_c   1.000
_cell.angle_alpha   90.00
_cell.angle_beta   90.00
_cell.angle_gamma   90.00
#
_symmetry.space_group_name_H-M   'P 1'
#
loop_
_entity.id
_entity.type
_entity.pdbx_description
1 polymer ?
#
loop_
_entity_poly.entity_id
_entity_poly.type
_entity_poly.pdbx_seq_one_letter_code
_entity_poly.pdbx_strand_id
1 'polypeptide(L)'
;MNLTALDIVVLIAVAGSAVLGLVRGFVTEVLSMFAWVAMVAMLKLFHIPLAAALSPMVGTVGGAAVLAFAIITGVTYIGGRLVANAIGARTRTSILGPVDRALGFGFGALKGLILASLVFLLATLVIDTMSGGPSRRPGWMTTSRTYPLLNATSAGIADFVDRRRRGKPVFGATTPSSKSDPSRSDSASEPKP
;
A
#
# COMPACT_ATOMS: atom_id res chain seq x y z
N MET A 1 12.33 29.35 -11.80
CA MET A 1 11.74 27.98 -11.71
C MET A 1 11.68 27.65 -10.23
N ASN A 2 10.52 27.73 -9.58
CA ASN A 2 10.44 27.71 -8.13
C ASN A 2 9.86 26.38 -7.64
N LEU A 3 10.51 25.76 -6.64
CA LEU A 3 9.98 24.58 -5.95
C LEU A 3 8.88 25.00 -5.00
N THR A 4 7.74 24.31 -5.05
CA THR A 4 6.65 24.53 -4.10
C THR A 4 6.93 23.83 -2.77
N ALA A 5 6.18 24.18 -1.71
CA ALA A 5 6.26 23.47 -0.44
C ALA A 5 5.98 21.97 -0.60
N LEU A 6 5.05 21.59 -1.49
CA LEU A 6 4.74 20.20 -1.79
C LEU A 6 5.95 19.48 -2.41
N ASP A 7 6.65 20.12 -3.35
CA ASP A 7 7.83 19.54 -3.99
C ASP A 7 8.93 19.25 -2.96
N ILE A 8 9.17 20.19 -2.04
CA ILE A 8 10.19 20.05 -0.98
C ILE A 8 9.84 18.89 -0.04
N VAL A 9 8.59 18.82 0.43
CA VAL A 9 8.13 17.75 1.33
C VAL A 9 8.29 16.38 0.66
N VAL A 10 7.88 16.25 -0.60
CA VAL A 10 7.96 14.98 -1.32
C VAL A 10 9.40 14.58 -1.58
N LEU A 11 10.25 15.53 -2.00
CA LEU A 11 11.67 15.28 -2.18
C LEU A 11 12.32 14.79 -0.88
N ILE A 12 12.04 15.44 0.26
CA ILE A 12 12.56 15.00 1.57
C ILE A 12 12.04 13.61 1.91
N ALA A 13 10.75 13.33 1.72
CA ALA A 13 10.15 12.04 2.04
C ALA A 13 10.75 10.90 1.20
N VAL A 14 10.85 11.10 -0.11
CA VAL A 14 11.38 10.10 -1.05
C VAL A 14 12.87 9.93 -0.87
N ALA A 15 13.65 11.00 -0.87
CA ALA A 15 15.11 10.94 -0.72
C ALA A 15 15.49 10.39 0.67
N GLY A 16 14.83 10.85 1.74
CA GLY A 16 15.04 10.34 3.08
C GLY A 16 14.73 8.84 3.18
N SER A 17 13.62 8.39 2.58
CA SER A 17 13.29 6.96 2.54
C SER A 17 14.28 6.14 1.70
N ALA A 18 14.77 6.70 0.60
CA ALA A 18 15.79 6.07 -0.25
C ALA A 18 17.13 5.91 0.50
N VAL A 19 17.57 6.94 1.22
CA VAL A 19 18.78 6.88 2.05
C VAL A 19 18.61 5.87 3.18
N LEU A 20 17.46 5.85 3.86
CA LEU A 20 17.17 4.85 4.88
C LEU A 20 17.20 3.42 4.31
N GLY A 21 16.66 3.24 3.09
CA GLY A 21 16.70 1.98 2.36
C GLY A 21 18.12 1.57 1.96
N LEU A 22 18.97 2.51 1.55
CA LEU A 22 20.38 2.28 1.25
C LEU A 22 21.15 1.80 2.50
N VAL A 23 20.88 2.42 3.65
CA VAL A 23 21.53 2.08 4.93
C VAL A 23 21.06 0.72 5.44
N ARG A 24 19.75 0.44 5.35
CA ARG A 24 19.15 -0.80 5.87
C ARG A 24 19.27 -1.98 4.92
N GLY A 25 19.40 -1.76 3.61
CA GLY A 25 19.39 -2.81 2.61
C GLY A 25 18.00 -3.35 2.30
N PHE A 26 17.82 -3.89 1.09
CA PHE A 26 16.57 -4.41 0.57
C PHE A 26 16.00 -5.56 1.40
N VAL A 27 16.85 -6.55 1.76
CA VAL A 27 16.41 -7.74 2.50
C VAL A 27 15.79 -7.37 3.85
N THR A 28 16.43 -6.46 4.60
CA THR A 28 15.88 -5.97 5.87
C THR A 28 14.52 -5.32 5.66
N GLU A 29 14.39 -4.52 4.61
CA GLU A 29 13.20 -3.73 4.36
C GLU A 29 12.02 -4.62 3.96
N VAL A 30 12.25 -5.60 3.09
CA VAL A 30 11.25 -6.60 2.68
C VAL A 30 10.83 -7.49 3.85
N LEU A 31 11.79 -8.04 4.61
CA LEU A 31 11.48 -8.85 5.79
C LEU A 31 10.72 -8.04 6.85
N SER A 32 11.01 -6.74 6.97
CA SER A 32 10.26 -5.88 7.88
C SER A 32 8.81 -5.69 7.43
N MET A 33 8.52 -5.64 6.13
CA MET A 33 7.14 -5.64 5.63
C MET A 33 6.45 -6.98 5.92
N PHE A 34 7.15 -8.10 5.79
CA PHE A 34 6.61 -9.40 6.17
C PHE A 34 6.31 -9.51 7.67
N ALA A 35 7.04 -8.81 8.55
CA ALA A 35 6.72 -8.76 9.97
C ALA A 35 5.33 -8.13 10.25
N TRP A 36 4.92 -7.13 9.45
CA TRP A 36 3.57 -6.56 9.54
C TRP A 36 2.51 -7.56 9.07
N VAL A 37 2.76 -8.29 7.98
CA VAL A 37 1.85 -9.34 7.50
C VAL A 37 1.71 -10.45 8.54
N ALA A 38 2.83 -10.89 9.12
CA ALA A 38 2.85 -11.88 10.18
C ALA A 38 2.08 -11.38 11.41
N MET A 39 2.21 -10.11 11.80
CA MET A 39 1.44 -9.52 12.91
C MET A 39 -0.06 -9.65 12.69
N VAL A 40 -0.55 -9.30 11.50
CA VAL A 40 -1.98 -9.43 11.17
C VAL A 40 -2.41 -10.89 11.19
N ALA A 41 -1.59 -11.80 10.66
CA ALA A 41 -1.87 -13.23 10.69
C ALA A 41 -1.95 -13.77 12.13
N MET A 42 -0.99 -13.42 12.98
CA MET A 42 -0.96 -13.83 14.38
C MET A 42 -2.14 -13.26 15.16
N LEU A 43 -2.52 -11.99 14.92
CA LEU A 43 -3.74 -11.42 15.51
C LEU A 43 -4.98 -12.21 15.07
N LYS A 44 -5.12 -12.48 13.78
CA LYS A 44 -6.28 -13.23 13.26
C LYS A 44 -6.40 -14.62 13.88
N LEU A 45 -5.28 -15.30 14.11
CA LEU A 45 -5.23 -16.67 14.62
C LEU A 45 -5.37 -16.74 16.15
N PHE A 46 -4.70 -15.84 16.88
CA PHE A 46 -4.47 -15.99 18.32
C PHE A 46 -5.18 -14.95 19.19
N HIS A 47 -5.77 -13.89 18.62
CA HIS A 47 -6.40 -12.84 19.43
C HIS A 47 -7.52 -13.36 20.32
N ILE A 48 -8.49 -14.09 19.75
CA ILE A 48 -9.63 -14.64 20.49
C ILE A 48 -9.20 -15.64 21.58
N PRO A 49 -8.40 -16.69 21.30
CA PRO A 49 -8.02 -17.65 22.33
C PRO A 49 -7.18 -17.02 23.44
N LEU A 50 -6.28 -16.08 23.10
CA LEU A 50 -5.46 -15.40 24.10
C LEU A 50 -6.29 -14.43 24.96
N ALA A 51 -7.22 -13.68 24.36
CA ALA A 51 -8.13 -12.81 25.10
C ALA A 51 -9.01 -13.60 26.07
N ALA A 52 -9.50 -14.77 25.66
CA ALA A 52 -10.27 -15.66 26.53
C ALA A 52 -9.42 -16.18 27.71
N ALA A 53 -8.17 -16.57 27.46
CA ALA A 53 -7.25 -17.02 28.49
C ALA A 53 -6.87 -15.91 29.50
N LEU A 54 -6.81 -14.66 29.06
CA LEU A 54 -6.50 -13.50 29.90
C LEU A 54 -7.72 -12.93 30.64
N SER A 55 -8.95 -13.23 30.19
CA SER A 55 -10.18 -12.69 30.76
C SER A 55 -10.32 -12.94 32.28
N PRO A 56 -9.99 -14.12 32.83
CA PRO A 56 -10.06 -14.36 34.28
C PRO A 56 -9.05 -13.52 35.07
N MET A 57 -7.87 -13.25 34.50
CA MET A 57 -6.79 -12.51 35.16
C MET A 57 -7.03 -10.99 35.14
N VAL A 58 -7.57 -10.47 34.04
CA VAL A 58 -7.83 -9.03 33.86
C VAL A 58 -9.18 -8.62 34.44
N GLY A 59 -10.12 -9.54 34.60
CA GLY A 59 -11.45 -9.30 35.18
C GLY A 59 -12.45 -8.61 34.24
N THR A 60 -12.03 -8.19 33.04
CA THR A 60 -12.94 -7.65 32.00
C THR A 60 -12.59 -8.20 30.63
N VAL A 61 -13.62 -8.46 29.81
CA VAL A 61 -13.45 -8.95 28.44
C VAL A 61 -12.74 -7.92 27.56
N GLY A 62 -13.11 -6.64 27.68
CA GLY A 62 -12.49 -5.54 26.93
C GLY A 62 -11.01 -5.35 27.28
N GLY A 63 -10.67 -5.34 28.56
CA GLY A 63 -9.27 -5.22 29.01
C GLY A 63 -8.42 -6.41 28.55
N ALA A 64 -8.95 -7.63 28.65
CA ALA A 64 -8.26 -8.82 28.17
C ALA A 64 -8.05 -8.82 26.65
N ALA A 65 -9.03 -8.33 25.87
CA ALA A 65 -8.89 -8.19 24.42
C ALA A 65 -7.81 -7.18 24.01
N VAL A 66 -7.73 -6.04 24.72
CA VAL A 66 -6.68 -5.03 24.50
C VAL A 66 -5.31 -5.57 24.90
N LEU A 67 -5.20 -6.27 26.04
CA LEU A 67 -3.96 -6.87 26.49
C LEU A 67 -3.47 -7.97 25.53
N ALA A 68 -4.36 -8.85 25.08
CA ALA A 68 -4.05 -9.87 24.08
C ALA A 68 -3.54 -9.24 22.77
N PHE A 69 -4.20 -8.16 22.31
CA PHE A 69 -3.75 -7.41 21.15
C PHE A 69 -2.33 -6.85 21.36
N ALA A 70 -2.07 -6.19 22.49
CA ALA A 70 -0.77 -5.62 22.80
C ALA A 70 0.34 -6.67 22.87
N ILE A 71 0.07 -7.82 23.49
CA ILE A 71 1.03 -8.93 23.59
C ILE A 71 1.33 -9.50 22.20
N ILE A 72 0.30 -9.86 21.42
CA ILE A 72 0.51 -10.49 20.11
C ILE A 72 1.24 -9.54 19.16
N THR A 73 0.80 -8.28 19.10
CA THR A 73 1.43 -7.27 18.24
C THR A 73 2.86 -6.98 18.68
N GLY A 74 3.09 -6.75 19.97
CA GLY A 74 4.42 -6.48 20.53
C GLY A 74 5.39 -7.62 20.27
N VAL A 75 5.02 -8.86 20.64
CA VAL A 75 5.89 -10.03 20.46
C VAL A 75 6.17 -10.29 18.99
N THR A 76 5.14 -10.27 18.13
CA THR A 76 5.31 -10.56 16.70
C THR A 76 6.13 -9.48 16.01
N TYR A 77 5.88 -8.20 16.33
CA TYR A 77 6.62 -7.09 15.75
C TYR A 77 8.10 -7.11 16.14
N ILE A 78 8.38 -7.20 17.45
CA ILE A 78 9.74 -7.18 17.97
C ILE A 78 10.49 -8.41 17.45
N GLY A 79 9.90 -9.60 17.56
CA GLY A 79 10.50 -10.84 17.04
C GLY A 79 10.78 -10.76 15.54
N GLY A 80 9.80 -10.36 14.74
CA GLY A 80 9.95 -10.19 13.30
C GLY A 80 11.01 -9.14 12.93
N ARG A 81 11.09 -8.04 13.68
CA ARG A 81 12.08 -6.99 13.46
C ARG A 81 13.50 -7.44 13.80
N LEU A 82 13.67 -8.18 14.89
CA LEU A 82 14.96 -8.78 15.26
C LEU A 82 15.45 -9.74 14.18
N VAL A 83 14.57 -10.63 13.69
CA VAL A 83 14.89 -11.57 12.61
C VAL A 83 15.26 -10.82 11.33
N ALA A 84 14.46 -9.83 10.92
CA ALA A 84 14.73 -9.02 9.73
C ALA A 84 16.10 -8.32 9.82
N ASN A 85 16.43 -7.75 10.98
CA ASN A 85 17.70 -7.07 11.21
C ASN A 85 18.88 -8.05 11.19
N ALA A 86 18.73 -9.23 11.82
CA ALA A 86 19.78 -10.24 11.87
C ALA A 86 20.09 -10.81 10.47
N ILE A 87 19.06 -11.17 9.71
CA ILE A 87 19.22 -11.68 8.34
C ILE A 87 19.80 -10.58 7.44
N GLY A 88 19.22 -9.38 7.47
CA GLY A 88 19.70 -8.28 6.66
C GLY A 88 21.15 -7.90 6.97
N ALA A 89 21.57 -7.93 8.24
CA ALA A 89 22.96 -7.68 8.60
C ALA A 89 23.92 -8.69 7.95
N ARG A 90 23.56 -9.98 7.95
CA ARG A 90 24.35 -11.04 7.29
C ARG A 90 24.42 -10.84 5.77
N THR A 91 23.32 -10.43 5.14
CA THR A 91 23.31 -10.12 3.70
C THR A 91 24.24 -8.96 3.37
N ARG A 92 24.24 -7.90 4.19
CA ARG A 92 25.07 -6.71 3.95
C ARG A 92 26.58 -6.96 4.13
N THR A 93 26.96 -7.93 4.95
CA THR A 93 28.37 -8.32 5.15
C THR A 93 28.86 -9.33 4.11
N SER A 94 27.97 -9.86 3.27
CA SER A 94 28.29 -10.78 2.18
C SER A 94 28.79 -10.03 0.94
N ILE A 95 29.30 -10.78 -0.05
CA ILE A 95 29.64 -10.31 -1.39
C ILE A 95 28.46 -9.62 -2.10
N LEU A 96 27.22 -9.97 -1.74
CA LEU A 96 26.01 -9.34 -2.24
C LEU A 96 25.68 -7.99 -1.58
N GLY A 97 26.44 -7.56 -0.57
CA GLY A 97 26.14 -6.36 0.22
C GLY A 97 25.89 -5.08 -0.60
N PRO A 98 26.73 -4.75 -1.59
CA PRO A 98 26.49 -3.57 -2.44
C PRO A 98 25.18 -3.64 -3.23
N VAL A 99 24.84 -4.83 -3.76
CA VAL A 99 23.59 -5.05 -4.51
C VAL A 99 22.38 -4.92 -3.59
N ASP A 100 22.43 -5.51 -2.39
CA ASP A 100 21.37 -5.39 -1.38
C ASP A 100 21.10 -3.93 -0.98
N ARG A 101 22.16 -3.11 -0.84
CA ARG A 101 22.04 -1.67 -0.55
C ARG A 101 21.46 -0.89 -1.73
N ALA A 102 21.92 -1.15 -2.95
CA ALA A 102 21.41 -0.48 -4.15
C ALA A 102 19.92 -0.79 -4.39
N LEU A 103 19.51 -2.05 -4.24
CA LEU A 103 18.09 -2.42 -4.25
C LEU A 103 17.33 -1.79 -3.08
N GLY A 104 17.96 -1.70 -1.91
CA GLY A 104 17.41 -1.04 -0.74
C GLY A 104 17.11 0.44 -0.99
N PHE A 105 18.01 1.15 -1.69
CA PHE A 105 17.79 2.53 -2.10
C PHE A 105 16.56 2.68 -3.00
N GLY A 106 16.46 1.85 -4.05
CA GLY A 106 15.31 1.86 -4.97
C GLY A 106 14.00 1.51 -4.27
N PHE A 107 13.99 0.47 -3.44
CA PHE A 107 12.82 0.09 -2.66
C PHE A 107 12.43 1.17 -1.64
N GLY A 108 13.41 1.79 -0.98
CA GLY A 108 13.20 2.91 -0.07
C GLY A 108 12.58 4.12 -0.76
N ALA A 109 13.08 4.48 -1.95
CA ALA A 109 12.53 5.56 -2.77
C ALA A 109 11.07 5.27 -3.17
N LEU A 110 10.79 4.05 -3.66
CA LEU A 110 9.45 3.63 -4.04
C LEU A 110 8.49 3.70 -2.85
N LYS A 111 8.89 3.15 -1.69
CA LYS A 111 8.08 3.20 -0.47
C LYS A 111 7.84 4.64 0.00
N GLY A 112 8.88 5.49 -0.07
CA GLY A 112 8.77 6.91 0.23
C GLY A 112 7.77 7.62 -0.67
N LEU A 113 7.77 7.31 -1.97
CA LEU A 113 6.83 7.87 -2.93
C LEU A 113 5.39 7.40 -2.67
N ILE A 114 5.20 6.11 -2.37
CA ILE A 114 3.89 5.57 -2.00
C ILE A 114 3.38 6.28 -0.74
N LEU A 115 4.22 6.43 0.29
CA LEU A 115 3.84 7.10 1.53
C LEU A 115 3.51 8.58 1.29
N ALA A 116 4.32 9.29 0.50
CA ALA A 116 4.05 10.68 0.11
C ALA A 116 2.73 10.81 -0.66
N SER A 117 2.43 9.86 -1.56
CA SER A 117 1.16 9.81 -2.32
C SER A 117 -0.05 9.57 -1.40
N LEU A 118 0.07 8.68 -0.41
CA LEU A 118 -0.98 8.43 0.57
C LEU A 118 -1.24 9.66 1.46
N VAL A 119 -0.18 10.35 1.91
CA VAL A 119 -0.31 11.60 2.67
C VAL A 119 -0.95 12.70 1.82
N PHE A 120 -0.55 12.81 0.55
CA PHE A 120 -1.16 13.76 -0.39
C PHE A 120 -2.64 13.46 -0.64
N LEU A 121 -2.99 12.18 -0.83
CA LEU A 121 -4.38 11.74 -0.98
C LEU A 121 -5.20 12.12 0.27
N LEU A 122 -4.67 11.86 1.46
CA LEU A 122 -5.33 12.22 2.72
C LEU A 122 -5.48 13.74 2.86
N ALA A 123 -4.44 14.52 2.57
CA ALA A 123 -4.47 15.97 2.63
C ALA A 123 -5.51 16.55 1.66
N THR A 124 -5.54 16.02 0.43
CA THR A 124 -6.52 16.40 -0.59
C THR A 124 -7.94 16.06 -0.14
N LEU A 125 -8.16 14.86 0.42
CA LEU A 125 -9.45 14.44 0.96
C LEU A 125 -9.92 15.38 2.08
N VAL A 126 -9.04 15.75 3.00
CA VAL A 126 -9.36 16.68 4.11
C VAL A 126 -9.71 18.07 3.57
N ILE A 127 -8.90 18.60 2.65
CA ILE A 127 -9.14 19.92 2.03
C ILE A 127 -10.46 19.91 1.25
N ASP A 128 -10.69 18.91 0.40
CA ASP A 128 -11.91 18.82 -0.41
C ASP A 128 -13.15 18.68 0.49
N THR A 129 -13.05 17.96 1.62
CA THR A 129 -14.12 17.81 2.61
C THR A 129 -14.41 19.11 3.37
N MET A 130 -13.38 19.86 3.78
CA MET A 130 -13.56 21.14 4.51
C MET A 130 -13.96 22.30 3.60
N SER A 131 -13.49 22.29 2.34
CA SER A 131 -13.61 23.43 1.41
C SER A 131 -14.83 23.34 0.49
N GLY A 132 -15.64 22.27 0.61
CA GLY A 132 -16.87 22.08 -0.17
C GLY A 132 -16.65 21.56 -1.60
N GLY A 133 -15.52 20.90 -1.88
CA GLY A 133 -15.28 20.18 -3.13
C GLY A 133 -13.97 20.51 -3.86
N PRO A 134 -13.68 19.80 -4.97
CA PRO A 134 -12.37 19.81 -5.64
C PRO A 134 -11.97 21.14 -6.30
N SER A 135 -12.91 22.07 -6.46
CA SER A 135 -12.73 23.32 -7.22
C SER A 135 -11.92 24.39 -6.47
N ARG A 136 -11.57 24.18 -5.19
CA ARG A 136 -10.83 25.14 -4.35
C ARG A 136 -9.49 24.59 -3.85
N ARG A 137 -8.73 23.89 -4.70
CA ARG A 137 -7.39 23.42 -4.33
C ARG A 137 -6.38 24.58 -4.24
N PRO A 138 -5.57 24.67 -3.18
CA PRO A 138 -4.58 25.74 -3.02
C PRO A 138 -3.52 25.75 -4.13
N GLY A 139 -3.07 26.95 -4.54
CA GLY A 139 -2.09 27.11 -5.62
C GLY A 139 -0.73 26.43 -5.37
N TRP A 140 -0.29 26.34 -4.12
CA TRP A 140 0.96 25.64 -3.76
C TRP A 140 0.91 24.13 -4.08
N MET A 141 -0.29 23.57 -4.22
CA MET A 141 -0.52 22.17 -4.58
C MET A 141 -0.61 22.00 -6.10
N THR A 142 -1.42 22.82 -6.77
CA THR A 142 -1.67 22.69 -8.23
C THR A 142 -0.50 23.13 -9.09
N THR A 143 0.35 24.02 -8.59
CA THR A 143 1.54 24.52 -9.32
C THR A 143 2.79 23.64 -9.08
N SER A 144 2.69 22.63 -8.21
CA SER A 144 3.80 21.73 -7.88
C SER A 144 4.17 20.82 -9.06
N ARG A 145 5.47 20.58 -9.24
CA ARG A 145 5.99 19.64 -10.24
C ARG A 145 5.68 18.20 -9.90
N THR A 146 5.56 17.90 -8.62
CA THR A 146 5.28 16.57 -8.11
C THR A 146 3.78 16.25 -8.14
N TYR A 147 2.93 17.26 -8.28
CA TYR A 147 1.47 17.12 -8.34
C TYR A 147 0.99 16.10 -9.38
N PRO A 148 1.44 16.10 -10.65
CA PRO A 148 0.97 15.12 -11.64
C PRO A 148 1.29 13.67 -11.23
N LEU A 149 2.48 13.43 -10.68
CA LEU A 149 2.91 12.11 -10.21
C LEU A 149 2.05 11.64 -9.04
N LEU A 150 1.88 12.48 -8.01
CA LEU A 150 1.06 12.15 -6.84
C LEU A 150 -0.42 12.01 -7.19
N ASN A 151 -0.93 12.86 -8.07
CA ASN A 151 -2.31 12.80 -8.51
C ASN A 151 -2.57 11.49 -9.27
N ALA A 152 -1.67 11.09 -10.18
CA ALA A 152 -1.80 9.81 -10.91
C ALA A 152 -1.77 8.59 -9.97
N THR A 153 -0.83 8.54 -9.02
CA THR A 153 -0.76 7.43 -8.05
C THR A 153 -1.98 7.43 -7.12
N SER A 154 -2.41 8.60 -6.65
CA SER A 154 -3.58 8.76 -5.78
C SER A 154 -4.89 8.38 -6.48
N ALA A 155 -5.02 8.69 -7.77
CA ALA A 155 -6.20 8.34 -8.56
C ALA A 155 -6.31 6.83 -8.73
N GLY A 156 -5.19 6.13 -8.96
CA GLY A 156 -5.17 4.66 -9.00
C GLY A 156 -5.60 4.03 -7.68
N ILE A 157 -5.15 4.58 -6.55
CA ILE A 157 -5.57 4.13 -5.21
C ILE A 157 -7.06 4.39 -5.00
N ALA A 158 -7.55 5.58 -5.34
CA ALA A 158 -8.96 5.96 -5.18
C ALA A 158 -9.88 5.07 -6.02
N ASP A 159 -9.52 4.79 -7.28
CA ASP A 159 -10.28 3.91 -8.17
C ASP A 159 -10.34 2.47 -7.64
N PHE A 160 -9.21 1.94 -7.15
CA PHE A 160 -9.19 0.63 -6.50
C PHE A 160 -10.15 0.55 -5.31
N VAL A 161 -10.16 1.59 -4.46
CA VAL A 161 -11.04 1.67 -3.29
C VAL A 161 -12.52 1.79 -3.71
N ASP A 162 -12.85 2.61 -4.72
CA ASP A 162 -14.21 2.75 -5.23
C ASP A 162 -14.73 1.42 -5.80
N ARG A 163 -13.91 0.72 -6.59
CA ARG A 163 -14.25 -0.62 -7.11
C ARG A 163 -14.53 -1.60 -5.97
N ARG A 164 -13.71 -1.62 -4.92
CA ARG A 164 -13.92 -2.50 -3.76
C ARG A 164 -15.20 -2.17 -3.00
N ARG A 165 -15.50 -0.88 -2.79
CA ARG A 165 -16.74 -0.40 -2.15
C ARG A 165 -17.99 -0.78 -2.95
N ARG A 166 -17.91 -0.74 -4.27
CA ARG A 166 -19.00 -1.12 -5.20
C ARG A 166 -19.08 -2.63 -5.45
N GLY A 167 -18.26 -3.45 -4.78
CA GLY A 167 -18.23 -4.91 -4.97
C GLY A 167 -17.77 -5.37 -6.35
N LYS A 168 -17.13 -4.49 -7.15
CA LYS A 168 -16.66 -4.83 -8.50
C LYS A 168 -15.37 -5.67 -8.44
N PRO A 169 -15.12 -6.55 -9.43
CA PRO A 169 -13.87 -7.28 -9.53
C PRO A 169 -12.65 -6.35 -9.57
N VAL A 170 -11.65 -6.67 -8.76
CA VAL A 170 -10.41 -5.87 -8.58
C VAL A 170 -9.45 -6.05 -9.77
N PHE A 171 -9.45 -7.24 -10.35
CA PHE A 171 -8.71 -7.61 -11.55
C PHE A 171 -9.70 -8.09 -12.60
N GLY A 172 -9.41 -7.78 -13.87
CA GLY A 172 -10.30 -7.85 -15.03
C GLY A 172 -11.52 -8.77 -14.92
N ALA A 173 -12.72 -8.20 -15.09
CA ALA A 173 -13.78 -8.96 -15.73
C ALA A 173 -13.28 -9.23 -17.16
N THR A 174 -12.90 -10.46 -17.46
CA THR A 174 -12.79 -10.89 -18.86
C THR A 174 -14.17 -10.70 -19.44
N THR A 175 -14.39 -9.58 -20.13
CA THR A 175 -15.55 -9.40 -20.99
C THR A 175 -15.55 -10.61 -21.92
N PRO A 176 -16.53 -11.53 -21.85
CA PRO A 176 -16.75 -12.40 -22.99
C PRO A 176 -17.11 -11.43 -24.10
N SER A 177 -16.18 -11.23 -25.03
CA SER A 177 -16.45 -10.56 -26.28
C SER A 177 -17.78 -11.11 -26.78
N SER A 178 -18.83 -10.29 -26.74
CA SER A 178 -20.06 -10.58 -27.46
C SER A 178 -19.63 -10.58 -28.91
N LYS A 179 -19.26 -11.76 -29.41
CA LYS A 179 -19.05 -12.00 -30.82
C LYS A 179 -20.31 -11.47 -31.50
N SER A 180 -20.13 -10.36 -32.21
CA SER A 180 -20.97 -9.91 -33.29
C SER A 180 -21.45 -11.13 -34.06
N ASP A 181 -22.75 -11.38 -34.03
CA ASP A 181 -23.41 -12.43 -34.80
C ASP A 181 -23.52 -11.96 -36.26
N PRO A 182 -22.75 -12.50 -37.22
CA PRO A 182 -22.73 -12.02 -38.59
C PRO A 182 -23.25 -13.12 -39.55
N SER A 183 -24.36 -13.78 -39.22
CA SER A 183 -25.00 -14.73 -40.14
C SER A 183 -26.46 -14.35 -40.41
N ARG A 184 -26.62 -13.14 -40.96
CA ARG A 184 -27.84 -12.75 -41.67
C ARG A 184 -27.48 -12.25 -43.07
N SER A 185 -27.10 -13.17 -43.95
CA SER A 185 -27.26 -13.04 -45.41
C SER A 185 -26.89 -14.35 -46.10
N ASP A 186 -27.70 -14.70 -47.10
CA ASP A 186 -27.44 -15.68 -48.17
C ASP A 186 -27.98 -17.10 -47.99
N SER A 187 -29.31 -17.20 -48.05
CA SER A 187 -29.98 -18.31 -48.73
C SER A 187 -30.75 -17.76 -49.93
N ALA A 188 -30.06 -17.56 -51.04
CA ALA A 188 -30.65 -17.29 -52.33
C ALA A 188 -30.99 -18.62 -53.05
N SER A 189 -32.12 -18.59 -53.76
CA SER A 189 -32.44 -19.34 -54.99
C SER A 189 -32.46 -20.89 -54.97
N GLU A 190 -33.66 -21.47 -54.98
CA GLU A 190 -34.12 -22.29 -56.13
C GLU A 190 -35.65 -22.53 -56.09
N PRO A 191 -36.40 -22.26 -57.18
CA PRO A 191 -37.78 -22.71 -57.33
C PRO A 191 -37.80 -24.06 -58.08
N LYS A 192 -38.64 -25.00 -57.63
CA LYS A 192 -38.91 -26.25 -58.33
C LYS A 192 -40.40 -26.31 -58.68
N PRO A 193 -40.80 -26.74 -59.90
CA PRO A 193 -42.19 -26.94 -60.28
C PRO A 193 -42.87 -28.07 -59.50
#